data_AF-A0A1F8SV13-F1
#
_entry.id   AF-A0A1F8SV13-F1
#
_cell.length_a   1.000
_cell.length_b   1.000
_cell.length_c   1.000
_cell.angle_alpha   90.00
_cell.angle_beta   90.00
_cell.angle_gamma   90.00
#
_symmetry.space_group_name_H-M   'P 1'
#
loop_
_entity.id
_entity.type
_entity.pdbx_description
1 polymer ?
#
loop_
_entity_poly.entity_id
_entity_poly.type
_entity_poly.pdbx_seq_one_letter_code
_entity_poly.pdbx_strand_id
1 'polypeptide(L)'
;MNGKAKRSYCSSNLFFIRIVILISSLVLVISPSYIREVNASGQNLIIVNAKDDLDDGSCDSTHCSLREAINSSNNHQGPDKITFDPQVFPSHEPGIIEIMTGGWELVNSETTIDASGAGVIIDGSNSLGEANGFIIRSSGNTIRGIRLENIPNVAVLIGEIRLENFEIYDNTIDNVTVVNSGYGISGLGRGDGMWIMAYCQGCKATRNTIVNCRIENGADDGIEVWSYAGGVVDDNFVVGNTLLNNAEVGIEIDVHGPGGSTNRNTVAYNLVTGTKEQAGIYINPWQGGSANGNLIYKNTVVDNTQIGIGIGPGGSGTTANDNKIINNAIEQHDYYEIVVGAGDFAEAVGNLIIGNTITGTGATDFARGITLYSNSNFVFLNSIVNKLYTGQDEGSNNHWDFNGQGNYWSDYTGLDENGDGIGDTPYPVPTNGVDNYPLMAPYTYKMIYLPVVLHSDP
;
A
#
# COMPACT_ATOMS: atom_id res chain seq x y z
N MET A 1 49.30 29.41 -20.41
CA MET A 1 48.14 29.33 -19.50
C MET A 1 47.24 28.22 -20.01
N ASN A 2 47.28 27.05 -19.37
CA ASN A 2 46.37 25.92 -19.63
C ASN A 2 46.36 25.08 -18.34
N GLY A 3 45.34 25.29 -17.50
CA GLY A 3 45.14 24.54 -16.26
C GLY A 3 44.17 23.40 -16.48
N LYS A 4 44.66 22.15 -16.44
CA LYS A 4 43.82 20.95 -16.32
C LYS A 4 43.47 20.75 -14.85
N ALA A 5 42.20 20.86 -14.50
CA ALA A 5 41.69 20.41 -13.20
C ALA A 5 41.49 18.87 -13.26
N LYS A 6 42.23 18.14 -12.42
CA LYS A 6 41.95 16.74 -12.11
C LYS A 6 40.69 16.68 -11.24
N ARG A 7 39.63 16.00 -11.70
CA ARG A 7 38.55 15.54 -10.82
C ARG A 7 39.09 14.39 -9.97
N SER A 8 39.09 14.56 -8.66
CA SER A 8 39.35 13.49 -7.70
C SER A 8 38.06 12.70 -7.53
N TYR A 9 38.08 11.40 -7.85
CA TYR A 9 37.03 10.49 -7.41
C TYR A 9 37.21 10.29 -5.91
N CYS A 10 36.21 10.70 -5.12
CA CYS A 10 36.14 10.38 -3.71
C CYS A 10 35.65 8.93 -3.61
N SER A 11 36.51 8.02 -3.18
CA SER A 11 36.13 6.68 -2.75
C SER A 11 35.30 6.81 -1.47
N SER A 12 34.01 6.48 -1.54
CA SER A 12 33.17 6.34 -0.36
C SER A 12 33.69 5.18 0.49
N ASN A 13 34.23 5.49 1.67
CA ASN A 13 34.55 4.49 2.67
C ASN A 13 33.24 4.07 3.36
N LEU A 14 32.80 2.83 3.14
CA LEU A 14 31.77 2.18 3.95
C LEU A 14 32.27 2.10 5.40
N PHE A 15 31.67 2.84 6.32
CA PHE A 15 31.88 2.66 7.76
C PHE A 15 30.80 1.74 8.32
N PHE A 16 31.24 0.65 8.97
CA PHE A 16 30.37 -0.40 9.50
C PHE A 16 29.90 -0.06 10.91
N ILE A 17 28.60 0.20 11.09
CA ILE A 17 27.97 0.23 12.42
C ILE A 17 27.11 -1.03 12.56
N ARG A 18 27.39 -1.84 13.58
CA ARG A 18 26.56 -3.00 13.95
C ARG A 18 25.23 -2.50 14.53
N ILE A 19 24.20 -2.32 13.70
CA ILE A 19 22.84 -2.12 14.18
C ILE A 19 22.10 -3.46 14.08
N VAL A 20 21.85 -4.09 15.23
CA VAL A 20 20.96 -5.24 15.32
C VAL A 20 19.53 -4.69 15.27
N ILE A 21 18.90 -4.70 14.10
CA ILE A 21 17.48 -4.41 13.98
C ILE A 21 16.73 -5.74 14.11
N LEU A 22 16.12 -5.99 15.29
CA LEU A 22 15.08 -7.00 15.39
C LEU A 22 13.90 -6.56 14.52
N ILE A 23 13.86 -7.04 13.27
CA ILE A 23 12.66 -6.92 12.43
C ILE A 23 11.50 -7.76 13.02
N SER A 24 11.77 -8.59 14.02
CA SER A 24 10.76 -9.42 14.68
C SER A 24 9.85 -8.70 15.68
N SER A 25 9.97 -7.38 15.91
CA SER A 25 9.09 -6.72 16.91
C SER A 25 9.05 -5.19 16.90
N LEU A 26 9.66 -4.49 15.92
CA LEU A 26 9.66 -3.02 15.86
C LEU A 26 9.09 -2.42 14.57
N VAL A 27 8.35 -3.19 13.78
CA VAL A 27 7.10 -2.63 13.27
C VAL A 27 6.24 -2.61 14.52
N LEU A 28 5.78 -1.44 14.97
CA LEU A 28 4.71 -1.40 15.97
C LEU A 28 3.71 -2.41 15.46
N VAL A 29 3.55 -3.55 16.14
CA VAL A 29 2.38 -4.37 15.93
C VAL A 29 1.31 -3.40 16.33
N ILE A 30 0.74 -2.70 15.35
CA ILE A 30 -0.62 -2.23 15.41
C ILE A 30 -1.37 -3.56 15.49
N SER A 31 -1.34 -4.17 16.67
CA SER A 31 -2.43 -5.00 17.10
C SER A 31 -3.64 -4.16 16.77
N PRO A 32 -4.73 -4.72 16.22
CA PRO A 32 -5.97 -3.98 15.98
C PRO A 32 -6.39 -3.08 17.18
N SER A 33 -5.88 -3.39 18.37
CA SER A 33 -5.89 -2.62 19.62
C SER A 33 -5.18 -1.25 19.66
N TYR A 34 -4.38 -0.83 18.66
CA TYR A 34 -3.77 0.53 18.65
C TYR A 34 -4.61 1.54 17.85
N ILE A 35 -5.86 1.20 17.53
CA ILE A 35 -6.87 2.23 17.33
C ILE A 35 -7.03 2.92 18.69
N ARG A 36 -6.51 4.15 18.82
CA ARG A 36 -6.87 4.99 19.95
C ARG A 36 -8.38 5.25 19.85
N GLU A 37 -9.18 4.43 20.53
CA GLU A 37 -10.49 4.88 20.94
C GLU A 37 -10.24 5.99 21.95
N VAL A 38 -10.35 7.23 21.49
CA VAL A 38 -10.73 8.31 22.39
C VAL A 38 -12.19 8.00 22.77
N ASN A 39 -12.38 7.10 23.73
CA ASN A 39 -13.63 7.03 24.49
C ASN A 39 -13.67 8.29 25.37
N ALA A 40 -13.84 9.44 24.71
CA ALA A 40 -14.10 10.69 25.39
C ALA A 40 -15.50 10.59 25.98
N SER A 41 -15.56 10.54 27.31
CA SER A 41 -16.80 10.88 28.02
C SER A 41 -17.27 12.24 27.53
N GLY A 42 -18.40 12.30 26.84
CA GLY A 42 -18.96 13.54 26.28
C GLY A 42 -19.02 13.64 24.75
N GLN A 43 -18.74 12.58 24.00
CA GLN A 43 -19.06 12.54 22.55
C GLN A 43 -20.56 12.68 22.32
N ASN A 44 -20.94 13.56 21.40
CA ASN A 44 -22.33 13.69 20.98
C ASN A 44 -22.71 12.47 20.11
N LEU A 45 -23.79 11.79 20.50
CA LEU A 45 -24.26 10.57 19.83
C LEU A 45 -25.37 10.93 18.86
N ILE A 46 -25.15 10.57 17.60
CA ILE A 46 -26.09 10.75 16.48
C ILE A 46 -26.50 9.36 16.00
N ILE A 47 -27.80 9.13 15.82
CA ILE A 47 -28.34 7.81 15.44
C ILE A 47 -29.08 7.96 14.11
N VAL A 48 -28.53 7.34 13.06
CA VAL A 48 -29.18 7.20 11.75
C VAL A 48 -30.34 6.23 11.90
N ASN A 49 -31.55 6.68 11.60
CA ASN A 49 -32.79 5.92 11.73
C ASN A 49 -33.65 5.94 10.44
N ALA A 50 -33.12 6.49 9.34
CA ALA A 50 -33.74 6.49 8.02
C ALA A 50 -32.81 5.86 6.98
N LYS A 51 -33.41 5.21 5.96
CA LYS A 51 -32.69 4.51 4.88
C LYS A 51 -32.49 5.36 3.63
N ASP A 52 -33.28 6.41 3.46
CA ASP A 52 -33.10 7.33 2.33
C ASP A 52 -31.93 8.30 2.57
N ASP A 53 -31.59 9.04 1.52
CA ASP A 53 -30.54 10.06 1.50
C ASP A 53 -31.14 11.47 1.45
N LEU A 54 -32.35 11.65 1.99
CA LEU A 54 -32.99 12.97 2.09
C LEU A 54 -32.34 13.79 3.22
N ASP A 55 -32.40 15.11 3.07
CA ASP A 55 -31.92 16.05 4.07
C ASP A 55 -33.00 17.12 4.31
N ASP A 56 -33.72 16.98 5.42
CA ASP A 56 -34.69 17.95 5.91
C ASP A 56 -34.06 19.04 6.81
N GLY A 57 -32.74 18.93 7.03
CA GLY A 57 -31.94 19.84 7.83
C GLY A 57 -31.87 19.49 9.32
N SER A 58 -32.49 18.39 9.77
CA SER A 58 -32.46 17.95 11.16
C SER A 58 -32.26 16.43 11.27
N CYS A 59 -31.38 16.00 12.19
CA CYS A 59 -31.29 14.60 12.58
C CYS A 59 -31.98 14.44 13.95
N ASP A 60 -33.18 13.87 13.98
CA ASP A 60 -33.94 13.63 15.21
C ASP A 60 -34.61 12.25 15.25
N SER A 61 -35.46 12.01 16.27
CA SER A 61 -36.14 10.71 16.45
C SER A 61 -37.19 10.38 15.39
N THR A 62 -37.65 11.38 14.64
CA THR A 62 -38.64 11.25 13.56
C THR A 62 -37.95 10.82 12.28
N HIS A 63 -36.83 11.46 11.96
CA HIS A 63 -36.03 11.22 10.77
C HIS A 63 -34.58 11.63 11.02
N CYS A 64 -33.66 10.76 10.65
CA CYS A 64 -32.24 11.03 10.59
C CYS A 64 -31.62 10.10 9.53
N SER A 65 -31.42 10.63 8.33
CA SER A 65 -30.63 10.00 7.28
C SER A 65 -29.13 10.04 7.60
N LEU A 66 -28.32 9.29 6.86
CA LEU A 66 -26.86 9.40 6.98
C LEU A 66 -26.37 10.81 6.59
N ARG A 67 -27.03 11.46 5.64
CA ARG A 67 -26.70 12.83 5.22
C ARG A 67 -26.96 13.85 6.31
N GLU A 68 -28.13 13.77 6.96
CA GLU A 68 -28.47 14.62 8.10
C GLU A 68 -27.53 14.39 9.27
N ALA A 69 -27.18 13.14 9.57
CA ALA A 69 -26.25 12.80 10.64
C ALA A 69 -24.86 13.41 10.41
N ILE A 70 -24.32 13.26 9.19
CA ILE A 70 -23.02 13.84 8.83
C ILE A 70 -23.07 15.36 8.81
N ASN A 71 -24.15 15.96 8.29
CA ASN A 71 -24.34 17.41 8.32
C ASN A 71 -24.45 17.95 9.76
N SER A 72 -25.13 17.22 10.65
CA SER A 72 -25.19 17.56 12.08
C SER A 72 -23.81 17.52 12.73
N SER A 73 -23.05 16.44 12.48
CA SER A 73 -21.66 16.29 12.93
C SER A 73 -20.74 17.39 12.40
N ASN A 74 -20.86 17.73 11.11
CA ASN A 74 -20.08 18.79 10.46
C ASN A 74 -20.34 20.19 11.04
N ASN A 75 -21.54 20.41 11.60
CA ASN A 75 -21.93 21.66 12.25
C ASN A 75 -21.66 21.68 13.76
N HIS A 76 -21.27 20.55 14.34
CA HIS A 76 -20.93 20.43 15.75
C HIS A 76 -19.43 20.66 15.98
N GLN A 77 -19.06 21.20 17.15
CA GLN A 77 -17.67 21.40 17.54
C GLN A 77 -17.23 20.29 18.49
N GLY A 78 -16.20 19.56 18.10
CA GLY A 78 -15.63 18.47 18.90
C GLY A 78 -16.09 17.10 18.39
N PRO A 79 -15.68 16.02 19.09
CA PRO A 79 -15.86 14.67 18.60
C PRO A 79 -17.32 14.23 18.65
N ASP A 80 -17.75 13.57 17.57
CA ASP A 80 -19.09 13.00 17.41
C ASP A 80 -19.00 11.49 17.20
N LYS A 81 -20.06 10.77 17.59
CA LYS A 81 -20.26 9.37 17.24
C LYS A 81 -21.57 9.20 16.48
N ILE A 82 -21.48 8.83 15.22
CA ILE A 82 -22.62 8.45 14.37
C ILE A 82 -22.76 6.92 14.43
N THR A 83 -23.94 6.45 14.78
CA THR A 83 -24.32 5.03 14.80
C THR A 83 -25.62 4.81 14.03
N PHE A 84 -26.02 3.55 13.83
CA PHE A 84 -27.20 3.20 13.06
C PHE A 84 -28.19 2.44 13.95
N ASP A 85 -29.48 2.77 13.84
CA ASP A 85 -30.54 2.08 14.57
C ASP A 85 -30.63 0.62 14.09
N PRO A 86 -30.36 -0.38 14.95
CA PRO A 86 -30.40 -1.79 14.56
C PRO A 86 -31.80 -2.31 14.22
N GLN A 87 -32.87 -1.58 14.55
CA GLN A 87 -34.23 -1.91 14.09
C GLN A 87 -34.43 -1.51 12.61
N VAL A 88 -33.76 -0.46 12.17
CA VAL A 88 -33.80 0.02 10.78
C VAL A 88 -32.77 -0.72 9.93
N PHE A 89 -31.59 -0.99 10.51
CA PHE A 89 -30.44 -1.64 9.89
C PHE A 89 -30.09 -2.96 10.61
N PRO A 90 -30.97 -3.98 10.61
CA PRO A 90 -30.67 -5.23 11.29
C PRO A 90 -29.56 -6.01 10.59
N SER A 91 -28.64 -6.61 11.36
CA SER A 91 -27.47 -7.33 10.80
C SER A 91 -27.81 -8.55 9.95
N HIS A 92 -29.00 -9.13 10.12
CA HIS A 92 -29.48 -10.28 9.34
C HIS A 92 -30.24 -9.88 8.07
N GLU A 93 -30.61 -8.61 7.93
CA GLU A 93 -31.30 -8.05 6.77
C GLU A 93 -30.84 -6.59 6.60
N PRO A 94 -29.64 -6.38 6.03
CA PRO A 94 -29.03 -5.05 5.98
C PRO A 94 -29.94 -4.00 5.33
N GLY A 95 -29.98 -2.81 5.93
CA GLY A 95 -30.61 -1.64 5.31
C GLY A 95 -29.73 -1.07 4.20
N ILE A 96 -30.34 -0.70 3.08
CA ILE A 96 -29.68 -0.10 1.93
C ILE A 96 -29.93 1.41 1.94
N ILE A 97 -28.87 2.20 1.81
CA ILE A 97 -28.90 3.65 1.60
C ILE A 97 -28.39 3.92 0.18
N GLU A 98 -29.25 4.49 -0.67
CA GLU A 98 -28.87 4.84 -2.04
C GLU A 98 -28.27 6.25 -2.09
N ILE A 99 -27.13 6.41 -2.77
CA ILE A 99 -26.52 7.74 -2.97
C ILE A 99 -27.37 8.51 -3.99
N MET A 100 -27.99 9.62 -3.56
CA MET A 100 -28.84 10.44 -4.44
C MET A 100 -28.10 11.67 -4.98
N THR A 101 -27.37 12.38 -4.12
CA THR A 101 -26.72 13.67 -4.47
C THR A 101 -25.26 13.74 -3.99
N GLY A 102 -24.36 13.07 -4.72
CA GLY A 102 -22.93 13.09 -4.45
C GLY A 102 -22.53 12.41 -3.12
N GLY A 103 -21.22 12.24 -2.92
CA GLY A 103 -20.68 11.55 -1.75
C GLY A 103 -20.93 12.27 -0.42
N TRP A 104 -20.72 11.56 0.68
CA TRP A 104 -20.82 12.12 2.02
C TRP A 104 -19.47 12.73 2.45
N GLU A 105 -19.46 14.05 2.60
CA GLU A 105 -18.26 14.80 2.98
C GLU A 105 -18.16 14.97 4.50
N LEU A 106 -17.06 14.51 5.10
CA LEU A 106 -16.76 14.65 6.53
C LEU A 106 -15.70 15.72 6.75
N VAL A 107 -16.12 16.87 7.29
CA VAL A 107 -15.25 18.03 7.57
C VAL A 107 -15.03 18.28 9.06
N ASN A 108 -15.85 17.69 9.95
CA ASN A 108 -15.56 17.68 11.39
C ASN A 108 -14.49 16.65 11.73
N SER A 109 -13.54 17.01 12.59
CA SER A 109 -12.47 16.12 13.04
C SER A 109 -12.94 15.26 14.21
N GLU A 110 -12.23 14.17 14.46
CA GLU A 110 -12.49 13.26 15.59
C GLU A 110 -13.90 12.65 15.58
N THR A 111 -14.53 12.55 14.41
CA THR A 111 -15.84 11.92 14.23
C THR A 111 -15.70 10.42 13.98
N THR A 112 -16.50 9.62 14.68
CA THR A 112 -16.59 8.17 14.48
C THR A 112 -17.92 7.79 13.83
N ILE A 113 -17.90 7.22 12.63
CA ILE A 113 -19.05 6.59 11.98
C ILE A 113 -18.92 5.06 12.17
N ASP A 114 -19.81 4.49 12.98
CA ASP A 114 -19.70 3.11 13.46
C ASP A 114 -20.96 2.30 13.13
N ALA A 115 -20.86 1.51 12.07
CA ALA A 115 -21.88 0.55 11.67
C ALA A 115 -21.62 -0.87 12.19
N SER A 116 -20.61 -1.10 13.05
CA SER A 116 -20.22 -2.45 13.49
C SER A 116 -21.34 -3.22 14.22
N GLY A 117 -22.32 -2.52 14.80
CA GLY A 117 -23.49 -3.09 15.44
C GLY A 117 -24.74 -3.25 14.54
N ALA A 118 -24.64 -2.91 13.25
CA ALA A 118 -25.77 -2.82 12.32
C ALA A 118 -25.43 -3.45 10.95
N GLY A 119 -26.45 -3.76 10.16
CA GLY A 119 -26.30 -4.15 8.76
C GLY A 119 -26.53 -2.94 7.85
N VAL A 120 -25.47 -2.26 7.42
CA VAL A 120 -25.55 -1.06 6.58
C VAL A 120 -24.88 -1.32 5.24
N ILE A 121 -25.65 -1.14 4.16
CA ILE A 121 -25.16 -1.12 2.78
C ILE A 121 -25.39 0.28 2.22
N ILE A 122 -24.37 0.83 1.60
CA ILE A 122 -24.43 2.04 0.78
C ILE A 122 -24.35 1.58 -0.67
N ASP A 123 -25.32 1.96 -1.50
CA ASP A 123 -25.36 1.61 -2.93
C ASP A 123 -25.26 2.86 -3.81
N GLY A 124 -24.27 2.86 -4.71
CA GLY A 124 -24.01 3.93 -5.67
C GLY A 124 -24.72 3.78 -7.02
N SER A 125 -25.45 2.69 -7.25
CA SER A 125 -26.01 2.33 -8.57
C SER A 125 -26.92 3.39 -9.19
N ASN A 126 -27.64 4.15 -8.36
CA ASN A 126 -28.59 5.19 -8.80
C ASN A 126 -28.03 6.61 -8.68
N SER A 127 -26.75 6.76 -8.33
CA SER A 127 -26.15 8.08 -8.16
C SER A 127 -25.97 8.81 -9.49
N LEU A 128 -26.05 10.14 -9.44
CA LEU A 128 -25.85 10.99 -10.61
C LEU A 128 -24.35 11.24 -10.84
N GLY A 129 -23.82 10.70 -11.94
CA GLY A 129 -22.44 10.97 -12.39
C GLY A 129 -21.36 10.16 -11.66
N GLU A 130 -20.14 10.70 -11.57
CA GLU A 130 -18.97 10.09 -10.90
C GLU A 130 -19.02 10.31 -9.37
N ALA A 131 -20.09 9.87 -8.71
CA ALA A 131 -20.20 10.04 -7.27
C ALA A 131 -19.16 9.18 -6.53
N ASN A 132 -18.47 9.79 -5.57
CA ASN A 132 -17.70 9.08 -4.56
C ASN A 132 -18.61 8.59 -3.43
N GLY A 133 -18.14 7.65 -2.61
CA GLY A 133 -18.80 7.26 -1.37
C GLY A 133 -18.50 8.25 -0.25
N PHE A 134 -17.58 7.91 0.65
CA PHE A 134 -17.13 8.82 1.71
C PHE A 134 -15.97 9.69 1.27
N ILE A 135 -16.00 10.97 1.61
CA ILE A 135 -14.94 11.94 1.36
C ILE A 135 -14.52 12.56 2.70
N ILE A 136 -13.38 12.15 3.24
CA ILE A 136 -12.85 12.59 4.53
C ILE A 136 -11.85 13.73 4.32
N ARG A 137 -12.23 14.93 4.75
CA ARG A 137 -11.48 16.18 4.56
C ARG A 137 -10.90 16.76 5.85
N SER A 138 -10.87 15.95 6.90
CA SER A 138 -10.53 16.34 8.27
C SER A 138 -9.76 15.22 8.96
N SER A 139 -9.32 15.42 10.19
CA SER A 139 -8.35 14.54 10.87
C SER A 139 -8.98 13.75 12.02
N GLY A 140 -8.35 12.64 12.40
CA GLY A 140 -8.73 11.87 13.58
C GLY A 140 -10.05 11.10 13.47
N ASN A 141 -10.62 10.98 12.26
CA ASN A 141 -11.90 10.32 12.08
C ASN A 141 -11.78 8.80 12.04
N THR A 142 -12.87 8.10 12.33
CA THR A 142 -12.98 6.66 12.08
C THR A 142 -14.25 6.33 11.32
N ILE A 143 -14.14 5.54 10.26
CA ILE A 143 -15.29 4.89 9.60
C ILE A 143 -15.12 3.39 9.72
N ARG A 144 -16.12 2.68 10.23
CA ARG A 144 -16.03 1.23 10.40
C ARG A 144 -17.33 0.45 10.18
N GLY A 145 -17.18 -0.79 9.71
CA GLY A 145 -18.26 -1.77 9.63
C GLY A 145 -19.31 -1.49 8.55
N ILE A 146 -19.01 -0.62 7.58
CA ILE A 146 -19.92 -0.27 6.48
C ILE A 146 -19.57 -1.09 5.24
N ARG A 147 -20.60 -1.46 4.47
CA ARG A 147 -20.44 -2.02 3.13
C ARG A 147 -20.84 -0.99 2.08
N LEU A 148 -19.96 -0.73 1.11
CA LEU A 148 -20.22 0.11 -0.06
C LEU A 148 -20.28 -0.77 -1.31
N GLU A 149 -21.30 -0.58 -2.13
CA GLU A 149 -21.52 -1.32 -3.37
C GLU A 149 -21.73 -0.37 -4.54
N ASN A 150 -21.18 -0.74 -5.70
CA ASN A 150 -21.45 -0.09 -6.99
C ASN A 150 -21.21 1.44 -6.96
N ILE A 151 -20.19 1.87 -6.21
CA ILE A 151 -19.81 3.28 -6.17
C ILE A 151 -19.20 3.62 -7.54
N PRO A 152 -19.71 4.63 -8.28
CA PRO A 152 -19.22 4.90 -9.64
C PRO A 152 -17.78 5.39 -9.73
N ASN A 153 -17.25 5.97 -8.65
CA ASN A 153 -15.88 6.47 -8.57
C ASN A 153 -15.17 5.88 -7.34
N VAL A 154 -14.59 6.68 -6.45
CA VAL A 154 -13.85 6.21 -5.28
C VAL A 154 -14.81 5.92 -4.11
N ALA A 155 -14.77 4.72 -3.54
CA ALA A 155 -15.67 4.37 -2.43
C ALA A 155 -15.32 5.10 -1.13
N VAL A 156 -14.04 5.24 -0.80
CA VAL A 156 -13.58 6.02 0.36
C VAL A 156 -12.35 6.83 0.00
N LEU A 157 -12.44 8.15 0.13
CA LEU A 157 -11.36 9.09 -0.17
C LEU A 157 -10.94 9.82 1.10
N ILE A 158 -9.69 9.65 1.53
CA ILE A 158 -9.05 10.50 2.55
C ILE A 158 -8.20 11.52 1.80
N GLY A 159 -8.67 12.76 1.74
CA GLY A 159 -7.98 13.82 1.00
C GLY A 159 -8.91 14.90 0.46
N GLU A 160 -8.32 15.81 -0.29
CA GLU A 160 -9.02 16.91 -0.95
C GLU A 160 -8.31 17.31 -2.23
N ILE A 161 -9.08 17.61 -3.27
CA ILE A 161 -8.62 18.03 -4.60
C ILE A 161 -8.89 19.52 -4.89
N ARG A 162 -9.73 20.17 -4.08
CA ARG A 162 -10.23 21.55 -4.29
C ARG A 162 -9.61 22.59 -3.36
N LEU A 163 -8.89 22.16 -2.32
CA LEU A 163 -8.26 23.06 -1.36
C LEU A 163 -6.75 23.00 -1.47
N GLU A 164 -6.11 24.14 -1.21
CA GLU A 164 -4.67 24.24 -1.07
C GLU A 164 -4.29 24.23 0.42
N ASN A 165 -3.05 23.79 0.74
CA ASN A 165 -2.45 23.86 2.07
C ASN A 165 -3.24 23.19 3.21
N PHE A 166 -3.81 22.01 2.96
CA PHE A 166 -4.46 21.23 4.03
C PHE A 166 -3.50 20.24 4.69
N GLU A 167 -3.83 19.83 5.91
CA GLU A 167 -3.22 18.68 6.57
C GLU A 167 -4.32 17.75 7.10
N ILE A 168 -4.38 16.54 6.54
CA ILE A 168 -5.33 15.49 6.91
C ILE A 168 -4.51 14.35 7.51
N TYR A 169 -4.86 13.91 8.72
CA TYR A 169 -4.06 12.92 9.41
C TYR A 169 -4.82 12.09 10.43
N ASP A 170 -4.23 10.97 10.81
CA ASP A 170 -4.70 10.11 11.90
C ASP A 170 -6.16 9.61 11.69
N ASN A 171 -6.63 9.52 10.43
CA ASN A 171 -7.91 8.91 10.10
C ASN A 171 -7.78 7.38 10.01
N THR A 172 -8.85 6.65 10.36
CA THR A 172 -8.90 5.19 10.31
C THR A 172 -10.12 4.71 9.52
N ILE A 173 -9.89 3.86 8.52
CA ILE A 173 -10.93 3.06 7.86
C ILE A 173 -10.73 1.62 8.32
N ASP A 174 -11.70 1.09 9.06
CA ASP A 174 -11.58 -0.22 9.70
C ASP A 174 -12.75 -1.15 9.34
N ASN A 175 -12.45 -2.35 8.84
CA ASN A 175 -13.48 -3.36 8.56
C ASN A 175 -14.59 -2.83 7.63
N VAL A 176 -14.22 -2.01 6.65
CA VAL A 176 -15.10 -1.54 5.57
C VAL A 176 -15.01 -2.50 4.40
N THR A 177 -16.15 -2.85 3.81
CA THR A 177 -16.20 -3.66 2.59
C THR A 177 -16.59 -2.80 1.40
N VAL A 178 -15.85 -2.90 0.30
CA VAL A 178 -16.12 -2.21 -0.97
C VAL A 178 -16.28 -3.28 -2.06
N VAL A 179 -17.37 -3.22 -2.82
CA VAL A 179 -17.65 -4.16 -3.91
C VAL A 179 -18.07 -3.42 -5.17
N ASN A 180 -17.46 -3.77 -6.30
CA ASN A 180 -17.76 -3.19 -7.61
C ASN A 180 -17.54 -1.67 -7.67
N SER A 181 -16.49 -1.15 -7.02
CA SER A 181 -16.11 0.27 -7.12
C SER A 181 -15.61 0.59 -8.53
N GLY A 182 -16.03 1.72 -9.09
CA GLY A 182 -15.62 2.20 -10.42
C GLY A 182 -16.23 1.44 -11.61
N TYR A 183 -17.18 0.51 -11.39
CA TYR A 183 -17.83 -0.24 -12.47
C TYR A 183 -19.05 0.50 -13.05
N GLY A 184 -19.22 0.42 -14.38
CA GLY A 184 -20.56 0.35 -14.96
C GLY A 184 -21.15 1.62 -15.58
N ILE A 185 -20.41 2.72 -15.77
CA ILE A 185 -20.90 3.86 -16.56
C ILE A 185 -20.01 4.11 -17.78
N SER A 186 -20.56 3.86 -18.98
CA SER A 186 -19.89 4.14 -20.24
C SER A 186 -19.53 5.62 -20.37
N GLY A 187 -18.24 5.94 -20.48
CA GLY A 187 -17.74 7.30 -20.74
C GLY A 187 -17.20 8.05 -19.52
N LEU A 188 -17.17 7.42 -18.34
CA LEU A 188 -16.51 7.90 -17.13
C LEU A 188 -15.26 7.06 -16.85
N GLY A 189 -14.32 7.61 -16.07
CA GLY A 189 -13.07 6.94 -15.72
C GLY A 189 -13.30 5.66 -14.91
N ARG A 190 -12.24 4.85 -14.76
CA ARG A 190 -12.22 3.77 -13.77
C ARG A 190 -11.93 4.40 -12.41
N GLY A 191 -12.69 3.98 -11.40
CA GLY A 191 -12.54 4.46 -10.03
C GLY A 191 -11.95 3.38 -9.14
N ASP A 192 -11.20 3.82 -8.15
CA ASP A 192 -10.53 2.92 -7.21
C ASP A 192 -11.41 2.55 -6.03
N GLY A 193 -11.00 1.53 -5.27
CA GLY A 193 -11.67 1.17 -4.03
C GLY A 193 -11.51 2.26 -2.98
N MET A 194 -10.29 2.57 -2.58
CA MET A 194 -10.00 3.58 -1.55
C MET A 194 -8.74 4.38 -1.84
N TRP A 195 -8.77 5.67 -1.52
CA TRP A 195 -7.62 6.58 -1.63
C TRP A 195 -7.19 7.16 -0.28
N ILE A 196 -5.88 7.30 -0.12
CA ILE A 196 -5.27 8.32 0.72
C ILE A 196 -4.49 9.25 -0.22
N MET A 197 -4.86 10.52 -0.29
CA MET A 197 -4.30 11.41 -1.31
C MET A 197 -4.03 12.86 -0.89
N ALA A 198 -3.04 13.47 -1.55
CA ALA A 198 -2.76 14.90 -1.48
C ALA A 198 -2.37 15.46 -2.86
N TYR A 199 -3.09 16.52 -3.29
CA TYR A 199 -3.01 17.09 -4.63
C TYR A 199 -2.66 18.60 -4.58
N CYS A 200 -1.59 19.00 -3.89
CA CYS A 200 -1.05 20.36 -4.02
C CYS A 200 0.27 20.54 -3.28
N GLN A 201 1.02 21.59 -3.63
CA GLN A 201 2.14 22.06 -2.82
C GLN A 201 1.63 22.48 -1.43
N GLY A 202 2.16 21.86 -0.39
CA GLY A 202 1.77 22.12 1.01
C GLY A 202 0.57 21.31 1.49
N CYS A 203 -0.07 20.52 0.63
CA CYS A 203 -1.11 19.57 1.02
C CYS A 203 -0.49 18.29 1.60
N LYS A 204 -1.05 17.77 2.70
CA LYS A 204 -0.55 16.57 3.36
C LYS A 204 -1.68 15.61 3.76
N ALA A 205 -1.48 14.32 3.51
CA ALA A 205 -2.29 13.23 4.03
C ALA A 205 -1.38 12.19 4.72
N THR A 206 -1.21 12.28 6.04
CA THR A 206 -0.18 11.49 6.77
C THR A 206 -0.74 10.70 7.93
N ARG A 207 -0.14 9.56 8.28
CA ARG A 207 -0.55 8.73 9.44
C ARG A 207 -2.00 8.25 9.37
N ASN A 208 -2.59 8.18 8.19
CA ASN A 208 -3.90 7.57 7.99
C ASN A 208 -3.74 6.04 7.91
N THR A 209 -4.79 5.33 8.30
CA THR A 209 -4.80 3.87 8.39
C THR A 209 -6.01 3.30 7.65
N ILE A 210 -5.76 2.38 6.71
CA ILE A 210 -6.77 1.51 6.12
C ILE A 210 -6.48 0.08 6.61
N VAL A 211 -7.39 -0.48 7.40
CA VAL A 211 -7.15 -1.73 8.13
C VAL A 211 -8.34 -2.68 8.11
N ASN A 212 -8.06 -3.98 7.97
CA ASN A 212 -9.08 -5.05 7.95
C ASN A 212 -10.19 -4.85 6.89
N CYS A 213 -9.98 -4.00 5.89
CA CYS A 213 -10.95 -3.74 4.86
C CYS A 213 -10.96 -4.86 3.82
N ARG A 214 -12.07 -4.97 3.09
CA ARG A 214 -12.23 -5.92 1.99
C ARG A 214 -12.63 -5.18 0.73
N ILE A 215 -11.85 -5.31 -0.33
CA ILE A 215 -12.13 -4.69 -1.63
C ILE A 215 -12.28 -5.82 -2.66
N GLU A 216 -13.42 -5.88 -3.32
CA GLU A 216 -13.74 -6.92 -4.30
C GLU A 216 -14.16 -6.30 -5.62
N ASN A 217 -13.55 -6.80 -6.70
CA ASN A 217 -13.83 -6.35 -8.05
C ASN A 217 -13.77 -4.81 -8.11
N GLY A 218 -12.60 -4.21 -7.88
CA GLY A 218 -12.32 -2.81 -8.21
C GLY A 218 -12.09 -2.61 -9.72
N ALA A 219 -12.43 -1.43 -10.25
CA ALA A 219 -12.40 -1.16 -11.68
C ALA A 219 -11.04 -0.65 -12.17
N ASP A 220 -10.25 -0.05 -11.29
CA ASP A 220 -8.79 0.11 -11.38
C ASP A 220 -8.17 -0.54 -10.14
N ASP A 221 -7.71 0.27 -9.21
CA ASP A 221 -6.94 -0.10 -8.06
C ASP A 221 -7.83 -0.42 -6.87
N GLY A 222 -7.35 -1.33 -6.04
CA GLY A 222 -8.02 -1.62 -4.79
C GLY A 222 -7.84 -0.52 -3.75
N ILE A 223 -6.59 -0.22 -3.41
CA ILE A 223 -6.21 0.86 -2.48
C ILE A 223 -5.02 1.63 -3.07
N GLU A 224 -5.17 2.94 -3.19
CA GLU A 224 -4.09 3.82 -3.67
C GLU A 224 -3.63 4.77 -2.56
N VAL A 225 -2.32 4.89 -2.39
CA VAL A 225 -1.65 5.91 -1.60
C VAL A 225 -0.96 6.85 -2.56
N TRP A 226 -1.58 8.00 -2.81
CA TRP A 226 -1.29 8.80 -4.00
C TRP A 226 -0.92 10.24 -3.69
N SER A 227 0.12 10.77 -4.34
CA SER A 227 0.41 12.20 -4.27
C SER A 227 0.62 12.84 -5.64
N TYR A 228 0.26 14.11 -5.77
CA TYR A 228 0.46 14.88 -7.01
C TYR A 228 0.93 16.31 -6.72
N ALA A 229 1.71 16.89 -7.64
CA ALA A 229 2.11 18.31 -7.66
C ALA A 229 2.54 18.90 -6.30
N GLY A 230 3.48 18.28 -5.62
CA GLY A 230 3.99 18.78 -4.33
C GLY A 230 3.26 18.24 -3.09
N GLY A 231 2.26 17.38 -3.28
CA GLY A 231 1.53 16.72 -2.19
C GLY A 231 2.40 15.75 -1.40
N VAL A 232 2.11 15.61 -0.09
CA VAL A 232 2.84 14.70 0.80
C VAL A 232 1.88 13.67 1.38
N VAL A 233 2.03 12.41 0.99
CA VAL A 233 1.25 11.28 1.49
C VAL A 233 2.17 10.25 2.10
N ASP A 234 2.86 10.71 3.14
CA ASP A 234 3.88 9.96 3.86
C ASP A 234 3.32 9.28 5.12
N ASP A 235 4.02 8.23 5.57
CA ASP A 235 3.82 7.62 6.89
C ASP A 235 2.40 7.04 7.12
N ASN A 236 1.72 6.55 6.07
CA ASN A 236 0.41 5.91 6.14
C ASN A 236 0.50 4.37 6.26
N PHE A 237 -0.59 3.75 6.70
CA PHE A 237 -0.68 2.32 6.98
C PHE A 237 -1.81 1.65 6.19
N VAL A 238 -1.47 0.66 5.37
CA VAL A 238 -2.42 -0.21 4.68
C VAL A 238 -2.19 -1.64 5.18
N VAL A 239 -3.00 -2.07 6.16
CA VAL A 239 -2.68 -3.25 6.98
C VAL A 239 -3.82 -4.26 7.07
N GLY A 240 -3.55 -5.54 6.85
CA GLY A 240 -4.53 -6.61 7.13
C GLY A 240 -5.75 -6.62 6.20
N ASN A 241 -5.67 -5.95 5.05
CA ASN A 241 -6.77 -5.85 4.10
C ASN A 241 -6.83 -7.08 3.18
N THR A 242 -8.00 -7.36 2.63
CA THR A 242 -8.22 -8.40 1.60
C THR A 242 -8.68 -7.76 0.30
N LEU A 243 -7.92 -7.96 -0.77
CA LEU A 243 -8.14 -7.34 -2.08
C LEU A 243 -8.27 -8.43 -3.14
N LEU A 244 -9.43 -8.50 -3.78
CA LEU A 244 -9.80 -9.57 -4.70
C LEU A 244 -10.23 -9.03 -6.06
N ASN A 245 -9.62 -9.54 -7.13
CA ASN A 245 -10.09 -9.33 -8.51
C ASN A 245 -10.16 -7.86 -8.98
N ASN A 246 -9.31 -6.99 -8.43
CA ASN A 246 -9.18 -5.60 -8.92
C ASN A 246 -8.63 -5.59 -10.36
N ALA A 247 -8.92 -4.55 -11.12
CA ALA A 247 -8.51 -4.53 -12.52
C ALA A 247 -7.01 -4.31 -12.65
N GLU A 248 -6.47 -3.22 -12.10
CA GLU A 248 -5.10 -2.79 -12.38
C GLU A 248 -4.12 -3.25 -11.30
N VAL A 249 -4.08 -2.56 -10.16
CA VAL A 249 -3.25 -2.90 -9.00
C VAL A 249 -4.10 -3.27 -7.79
N GLY A 250 -3.59 -4.15 -6.94
CA GLY A 250 -4.21 -4.42 -5.65
C GLY A 250 -4.02 -3.22 -4.73
N ILE A 251 -2.76 -2.97 -4.37
CA ILE A 251 -2.35 -1.82 -3.55
C ILE A 251 -1.24 -1.06 -4.27
N GLU A 252 -1.46 0.22 -4.56
CA GLU A 252 -0.47 1.08 -5.21
C GLU A 252 0.01 2.21 -4.28
N ILE A 253 1.32 2.46 -4.32
CA ILE A 253 1.97 3.63 -3.74
C ILE A 253 2.49 4.46 -4.92
N ASP A 254 1.83 5.57 -5.21
CA ASP A 254 2.05 6.36 -6.42
C ASP A 254 2.40 7.82 -6.13
N VAL A 255 3.18 8.43 -7.02
CA VAL A 255 3.47 9.85 -7.05
C VAL A 255 3.44 10.33 -8.48
N HIS A 256 2.59 11.27 -8.81
CA HIS A 256 2.54 11.88 -10.12
C HIS A 256 3.02 13.34 -10.06
N GLY A 257 4.25 13.57 -10.52
CA GLY A 257 4.78 14.91 -10.76
C GLY A 257 5.75 15.43 -9.70
N PRO A 258 6.41 16.56 -10.01
CA PRO A 258 7.58 17.01 -9.26
C PRO A 258 7.22 17.50 -7.86
N GLY A 259 8.08 17.14 -6.90
CA GLY A 259 7.96 17.60 -5.51
C GLY A 259 6.92 16.86 -4.66
N GLY A 260 6.15 15.94 -5.27
CA GLY A 260 5.27 15.03 -4.54
C GLY A 260 6.04 13.94 -3.80
N SER A 261 5.43 13.38 -2.75
CA SER A 261 6.02 12.28 -1.98
C SER A 261 4.99 11.30 -1.43
N THR A 262 5.33 10.02 -1.51
CA THR A 262 4.67 8.91 -0.81
C THR A 262 5.72 8.04 -0.13
N ASN A 263 6.42 8.65 0.81
CA ASN A 263 7.54 8.05 1.53
C ASN A 263 7.09 7.36 2.82
N ARG A 264 7.83 6.33 3.23
CA ARG A 264 7.70 5.68 4.55
C ARG A 264 6.30 5.13 4.85
N ASN A 265 5.51 4.82 3.82
CA ASN A 265 4.25 4.12 3.96
C ASN A 265 4.49 2.64 4.26
N THR A 266 3.56 2.02 4.99
CA THR A 266 3.61 0.61 5.36
C THR A 266 2.43 -0.15 4.76
N VAL A 267 2.74 -1.13 3.91
CA VAL A 267 1.79 -2.10 3.35
C VAL A 267 2.10 -3.46 3.97
N ALA A 268 1.28 -3.91 4.92
CA ALA A 268 1.59 -5.11 5.68
C ALA A 268 0.43 -6.05 5.95
N TYR A 269 0.70 -7.35 5.99
CA TYR A 269 -0.30 -8.38 6.33
C TYR A 269 -1.54 -8.41 5.42
N ASN A 270 -1.47 -7.83 4.22
CA ASN A 270 -2.58 -7.86 3.28
C ASN A 270 -2.62 -9.18 2.50
N LEU A 271 -3.82 -9.59 2.11
CA LEU A 271 -4.05 -10.61 1.10
C LEU A 271 -4.45 -9.93 -0.21
N VAL A 272 -3.68 -10.12 -1.27
CA VAL A 272 -3.95 -9.56 -2.61
C VAL A 272 -3.98 -10.68 -3.64
N THR A 273 -5.09 -10.83 -4.36
CA THR A 273 -5.22 -11.87 -5.38
C THR A 273 -6.12 -11.50 -6.54
N GLY A 274 -5.81 -12.07 -7.71
CA GLY A 274 -6.65 -12.00 -8.90
C GLY A 274 -6.61 -10.67 -9.64
N THR A 275 -5.61 -9.81 -9.43
CA THR A 275 -5.52 -8.57 -10.22
C THR A 275 -5.27 -8.88 -11.69
N LYS A 276 -5.82 -8.07 -12.60
CA LYS A 276 -6.03 -8.45 -14.00
C LYS A 276 -5.10 -7.78 -14.99
N GLU A 277 -4.54 -6.61 -14.67
CA GLU A 277 -3.82 -5.80 -15.66
C GLU A 277 -2.38 -5.47 -15.26
N GLN A 278 -2.00 -5.32 -13.98
CA GLN A 278 -0.63 -4.89 -13.64
C GLN A 278 0.00 -5.63 -12.46
N ALA A 279 -0.46 -5.42 -11.24
CA ALA A 279 0.29 -5.91 -10.07
C ALA A 279 -0.58 -6.27 -8.87
N GLY A 280 -0.06 -7.10 -7.98
CA GLY A 280 -0.60 -7.24 -6.63
C GLY A 280 -0.31 -5.98 -5.82
N ILE A 281 0.98 -5.67 -5.61
CA ILE A 281 1.43 -4.48 -4.89
C ILE A 281 2.47 -3.74 -5.73
N TYR A 282 2.33 -2.42 -5.89
CA TYR A 282 3.23 -1.65 -6.75
C TYR A 282 3.66 -0.32 -6.13
N ILE A 283 4.94 0.03 -6.29
CA ILE A 283 5.50 1.35 -5.97
C ILE A 283 5.88 2.02 -7.28
N ASN A 284 5.21 3.11 -7.62
CA ASN A 284 5.18 3.62 -8.99
C ASN A 284 5.42 5.13 -9.13
N PRO A 285 6.42 5.76 -8.48
CA PRO A 285 6.55 7.22 -8.60
C PRO A 285 6.93 7.64 -10.02
N TRP A 286 6.49 8.83 -10.44
CA TRP A 286 6.70 9.43 -11.75
C TRP A 286 7.10 10.91 -11.71
N GLN A 287 7.84 11.33 -12.74
CA GLN A 287 8.07 12.74 -13.12
C GLN A 287 8.59 13.64 -11.98
N GLY A 288 9.62 13.20 -11.25
CA GLY A 288 10.21 13.98 -10.16
C GLY A 288 9.55 13.73 -8.80
N GLY A 289 8.72 12.68 -8.72
CA GLY A 289 8.12 12.18 -7.49
C GLY A 289 9.08 11.33 -6.64
N SER A 290 8.73 11.15 -5.37
CA SER A 290 9.54 10.41 -4.39
C SER A 290 8.69 9.37 -3.65
N ALA A 291 8.99 8.08 -3.85
CA ALA A 291 8.40 6.97 -3.10
C ALA A 291 9.50 6.12 -2.45
N ASN A 292 10.18 6.73 -1.48
CA ASN A 292 11.35 6.22 -0.78
C ASN A 292 11.00 5.65 0.60
N GLY A 293 11.76 4.64 1.03
CA GLY A 293 11.70 4.13 2.40
C GLY A 293 10.39 3.42 2.77
N ASN A 294 9.57 3.04 1.80
CA ASN A 294 8.32 2.29 2.02
C ASN A 294 8.61 0.86 2.46
N LEU A 295 7.69 0.28 3.23
CA LEU A 295 7.79 -1.07 3.77
C LEU A 295 6.64 -1.94 3.27
N ILE A 296 6.97 -2.97 2.50
CA ILE A 296 6.06 -4.03 2.06
C ILE A 296 6.40 -5.29 2.86
N TYR A 297 5.58 -5.63 3.86
CA TYR A 297 5.93 -6.61 4.89
C TYR A 297 4.85 -7.65 5.17
N LYS A 298 5.20 -8.94 5.09
CA LYS A 298 4.29 -10.05 5.44
C LYS A 298 2.94 -10.06 4.71
N ASN A 299 2.90 -9.54 3.49
CA ASN A 299 1.74 -9.69 2.63
C ASN A 299 1.71 -11.09 2.01
N THR A 300 0.52 -11.56 1.69
CA THR A 300 0.26 -12.75 0.87
C THR A 300 -0.26 -12.27 -0.47
N VAL A 301 0.51 -12.46 -1.53
CA VAL A 301 0.22 -11.97 -2.88
C VAL A 301 0.18 -13.17 -3.81
N VAL A 302 -0.99 -13.46 -4.40
CA VAL A 302 -1.23 -14.75 -5.07
C VAL A 302 -2.06 -14.58 -6.34
N ASP A 303 -1.72 -15.31 -7.40
CA ASP A 303 -2.56 -15.43 -8.61
C ASP A 303 -2.91 -14.08 -9.25
N ASN A 304 -1.92 -13.19 -9.43
CA ASN A 304 -2.09 -11.94 -10.19
C ASN A 304 -1.48 -12.05 -11.60
N THR A 305 -2.12 -11.43 -12.59
CA THR A 305 -1.86 -11.68 -14.03
C THR A 305 -0.57 -11.10 -14.60
N GLN A 306 0.20 -10.29 -13.86
CA GLN A 306 1.55 -9.91 -14.31
C GLN A 306 2.55 -9.91 -13.15
N ILE A 307 2.44 -8.97 -12.22
CA ILE A 307 3.44 -8.75 -11.18
C ILE A 307 2.87 -9.11 -9.81
N GLY A 308 3.64 -9.82 -8.98
CA GLY A 308 3.35 -9.96 -7.55
C GLY A 308 3.61 -8.65 -6.82
N ILE A 309 4.89 -8.31 -6.64
CA ILE A 309 5.34 -7.05 -6.01
C ILE A 309 6.34 -6.33 -6.91
N GLY A 310 6.09 -5.05 -7.21
CA GLY A 310 6.97 -4.27 -8.08
C GLY A 310 7.39 -2.90 -7.54
N ILE A 311 8.57 -2.46 -7.95
CA ILE A 311 9.06 -1.09 -7.80
C ILE A 311 9.45 -0.60 -9.20
N GLY A 312 8.74 0.40 -9.70
CA GLY A 312 8.83 0.86 -11.08
C GLY A 312 8.89 2.37 -11.25
N PRO A 313 9.87 3.10 -10.68
CA PRO A 313 9.92 4.55 -10.85
C PRO A 313 10.17 4.95 -12.31
N GLY A 314 9.51 6.03 -12.75
CA GLY A 314 9.62 6.53 -14.12
C GLY A 314 9.91 8.04 -14.23
N GLY A 315 10.74 8.42 -15.21
CA GLY A 315 10.94 9.83 -15.56
C GLY A 315 12.01 10.57 -14.73
N SER A 316 12.33 11.78 -15.19
CA SER A 316 13.48 12.53 -14.67
C SER A 316 13.28 13.03 -13.25
N GLY A 317 14.28 12.79 -12.40
CA GLY A 317 14.30 13.26 -11.01
C GLY A 317 13.47 12.40 -10.06
N THR A 318 12.91 11.29 -10.54
CA THR A 318 12.09 10.37 -9.77
C THR A 318 12.95 9.44 -8.92
N THR A 319 12.52 9.19 -7.67
CA THR A 319 13.22 8.28 -6.73
C THR A 319 12.28 7.26 -6.10
N ALA A 320 12.72 6.00 -6.06
CA ALA A 320 12.14 4.89 -5.29
C ALA A 320 13.25 4.12 -4.56
N ASN A 321 13.98 4.83 -3.71
CA ASN A 321 15.15 4.38 -2.98
C ASN A 321 14.81 3.83 -1.60
N ASP A 322 15.66 2.95 -1.08
CA ASP A 322 15.62 2.44 0.30
C ASP A 322 14.29 1.77 0.71
N ASN A 323 13.48 1.33 -0.26
CA ASN A 323 12.26 0.57 0.00
C ASN A 323 12.59 -0.87 0.44
N LYS A 324 11.68 -1.47 1.20
CA LYS A 324 11.88 -2.75 1.86
C LYS A 324 10.76 -3.72 1.51
N ILE A 325 11.07 -4.76 0.74
CA ILE A 325 10.18 -5.89 0.45
C ILE A 325 10.64 -7.04 1.33
N ILE A 326 9.99 -7.22 2.47
CA ILE A 326 10.47 -8.13 3.51
C ILE A 326 9.40 -9.16 3.85
N ASN A 327 9.79 -10.43 3.89
CA ASN A 327 9.01 -11.47 4.57
C ASN A 327 7.60 -11.71 3.97
N ASN A 328 7.40 -11.40 2.70
CA ASN A 328 6.15 -11.64 1.99
C ASN A 328 6.08 -13.09 1.47
N ALA A 329 4.85 -13.62 1.37
CA ALA A 329 4.54 -14.86 0.65
C ALA A 329 3.99 -14.49 -0.72
N ILE A 330 4.68 -14.88 -1.78
CA ILE A 330 4.40 -14.47 -3.16
C ILE A 330 4.29 -15.74 -4.00
N GLU A 331 3.13 -15.94 -4.61
CA GLU A 331 2.82 -17.21 -5.26
C GLU A 331 2.09 -17.03 -6.60
N GLN A 332 2.56 -17.78 -7.60
CA GLN A 332 1.85 -18.02 -8.88
C GLN A 332 1.43 -16.75 -9.62
N HIS A 333 2.41 -15.97 -10.11
CA HIS A 333 2.16 -14.84 -11.01
C HIS A 333 2.54 -15.18 -12.46
N ASP A 334 1.87 -14.55 -13.43
CA ASP A 334 2.11 -14.86 -14.84
C ASP A 334 3.43 -14.29 -15.37
N TYR A 335 4.03 -13.26 -14.76
CA TYR A 335 5.27 -12.63 -15.23
C TYR A 335 6.35 -12.51 -14.15
N TYR A 336 6.24 -11.61 -13.18
CA TYR A 336 7.29 -11.37 -12.18
C TYR A 336 6.74 -11.59 -10.78
N GLU A 337 7.44 -12.35 -9.95
CA GLU A 337 7.08 -12.45 -8.53
C GLU A 337 7.53 -11.18 -7.79
N ILE A 338 8.80 -10.80 -7.97
CA ILE A 338 9.33 -9.50 -7.55
C ILE A 338 10.11 -8.86 -8.70
N VAL A 339 9.82 -7.59 -9.00
CA VAL A 339 10.60 -6.79 -9.95
C VAL A 339 10.98 -5.44 -9.36
N VAL A 340 12.23 -5.02 -9.55
CA VAL A 340 12.69 -3.66 -9.27
C VAL A 340 13.33 -3.12 -10.53
N GLY A 341 12.69 -2.14 -11.16
CA GLY A 341 13.21 -1.55 -12.38
C GLY A 341 13.03 -0.04 -12.41
N ALA A 342 14.08 0.67 -12.82
CA ALA A 342 13.98 2.10 -13.06
C ALA A 342 13.73 2.34 -14.55
N GLY A 343 12.66 3.07 -14.87
CA GLY A 343 12.49 3.67 -16.18
C GLY A 343 13.58 4.71 -16.45
N ASP A 344 13.66 5.19 -17.69
CA ASP A 344 14.68 6.18 -18.08
C ASP A 344 14.68 7.40 -17.13
N PHE A 345 15.87 7.76 -16.66
CA PHE A 345 16.13 8.92 -15.78
C PHE A 345 15.56 8.85 -14.35
N ALA A 346 15.16 7.67 -13.88
CA ALA A 346 14.72 7.41 -12.52
C ALA A 346 15.76 6.62 -11.69
N GLU A 347 15.62 6.65 -10.36
CA GLU A 347 16.46 5.90 -9.42
C GLU A 347 15.63 4.94 -8.56
N ALA A 348 16.10 3.69 -8.44
CA ALA A 348 15.61 2.70 -7.48
C ALA A 348 16.81 1.97 -6.85
N VAL A 349 17.53 2.66 -5.96
CA VAL A 349 18.76 2.18 -5.33
C VAL A 349 18.57 1.91 -3.83
N GLY A 350 19.42 1.06 -3.25
CA GLY A 350 19.38 0.76 -1.80
C GLY A 350 18.15 -0.05 -1.37
N ASN A 351 17.34 -0.55 -2.30
CA ASN A 351 16.17 -1.34 -1.96
C ASN A 351 16.59 -2.71 -1.39
N LEU A 352 15.81 -3.19 -0.42
CA LEU A 352 16.08 -4.41 0.31
C LEU A 352 14.99 -5.44 0.04
N ILE A 353 15.36 -6.58 -0.53
CA ILE A 353 14.47 -7.72 -0.77
C ILE A 353 14.94 -8.87 0.12
N ILE A 354 14.24 -9.12 1.23
CA ILE A 354 14.75 -10.00 2.30
C ILE A 354 13.69 -10.95 2.82
N GLY A 355 14.03 -12.23 2.98
CA GLY A 355 13.16 -13.17 3.71
C GLY A 355 11.86 -13.52 2.98
N ASN A 356 11.70 -13.14 1.72
CA ASN A 356 10.48 -13.43 0.98
C ASN A 356 10.44 -14.92 0.59
N THR A 357 9.26 -15.51 0.63
CA THR A 357 9.01 -16.86 0.14
C THR A 357 8.30 -16.76 -1.19
N ILE A 358 8.98 -17.18 -2.26
CA ILE A 358 8.54 -17.07 -3.64
C ILE A 358 8.32 -18.47 -4.18
N THR A 359 7.07 -18.79 -4.52
CA THR A 359 6.67 -20.14 -4.96
C THR A 359 5.81 -20.09 -6.21
N GLY A 360 5.73 -21.20 -6.93
CA GLY A 360 4.78 -21.36 -8.03
C GLY A 360 5.23 -22.43 -9.00
N THR A 361 4.50 -22.60 -10.09
CA THR A 361 4.71 -23.70 -11.05
C THR A 361 5.43 -23.29 -12.32
N GLY A 362 5.67 -21.98 -12.51
CA GLY A 362 6.11 -21.45 -13.81
C GLY A 362 5.02 -21.62 -14.87
N ALA A 363 3.78 -21.24 -14.55
CA ALA A 363 2.61 -21.45 -15.41
C ALA A 363 2.74 -20.82 -16.81
N THR A 364 3.68 -19.89 -16.99
CA THR A 364 4.03 -19.28 -18.26
C THR A 364 5.56 -19.30 -18.47
N ASP A 365 6.00 -19.18 -19.72
CA ASP A 365 7.41 -19.03 -20.08
C ASP A 365 8.03 -17.69 -19.59
N PHE A 366 7.19 -16.79 -19.06
CA PHE A 366 7.61 -15.47 -18.58
C PHE A 366 7.78 -15.40 -17.07
N ALA A 367 7.35 -16.42 -16.34
CA ALA A 367 7.38 -16.47 -14.88
C ALA A 367 8.82 -16.42 -14.32
N ARG A 368 9.16 -15.29 -13.70
CA ARG A 368 10.46 -14.99 -13.08
C ARG A 368 10.32 -14.80 -11.58
N GLY A 369 11.29 -15.31 -10.82
CA GLY A 369 11.38 -15.09 -9.37
C GLY A 369 11.67 -13.64 -9.02
N ILE A 370 12.95 -13.28 -8.85
CA ILE A 370 13.37 -11.91 -8.56
C ILE A 370 14.10 -11.32 -9.75
N THR A 371 13.68 -10.16 -10.24
CA THR A 371 14.34 -9.46 -11.35
C THR A 371 14.72 -8.03 -10.97
N LEU A 372 16.00 -7.68 -11.18
CA LEU A 372 16.53 -6.33 -10.95
C LEU A 372 16.96 -5.72 -12.28
N TYR A 373 16.32 -4.62 -12.67
CA TYR A 373 16.78 -3.71 -13.73
C TYR A 373 17.47 -2.46 -13.17
N SER A 374 17.36 -2.22 -11.86
CA SER A 374 18.03 -1.10 -11.19
C SER A 374 19.34 -1.52 -10.52
N ASN A 375 20.09 -0.55 -9.99
CA ASN A 375 21.45 -0.73 -9.49
C ASN A 375 21.51 -0.65 -7.96
N SER A 376 22.55 -1.23 -7.36
CA SER A 376 22.88 -1.04 -5.93
C SER A 376 21.78 -1.43 -4.94
N ASN A 377 21.10 -2.55 -5.21
CA ASN A 377 20.10 -3.15 -4.31
C ASN A 377 20.65 -4.39 -3.60
N PHE A 378 19.98 -4.82 -2.53
CA PHE A 378 20.37 -6.00 -1.75
C PHE A 378 19.26 -7.04 -1.74
N VAL A 379 19.62 -8.28 -2.08
CA VAL A 379 18.73 -9.44 -2.17
C VAL A 379 19.36 -10.60 -1.41
N PHE A 380 18.85 -10.93 -0.23
CA PHE A 380 19.40 -12.02 0.58
C PHE A 380 18.33 -12.64 1.49
N LEU A 381 18.54 -13.88 1.93
CA LEU A 381 17.62 -14.67 2.75
C LEU A 381 16.24 -14.94 2.12
N ASN A 382 16.10 -14.80 0.81
CA ASN A 382 14.85 -15.17 0.13
C ASN A 382 14.84 -16.67 -0.17
N SER A 383 13.65 -17.26 -0.26
CA SER A 383 13.44 -18.64 -0.70
C SER A 383 12.74 -18.66 -2.04
N ILE A 384 13.46 -19.00 -3.11
CA ILE A 384 12.94 -19.06 -4.47
C ILE A 384 12.75 -20.54 -4.86
N VAL A 385 11.50 -20.95 -5.01
CA VAL A 385 11.12 -22.35 -5.23
C VAL A 385 10.36 -22.52 -6.54
N ASN A 386 10.81 -23.48 -7.36
CA ASN A 386 10.15 -23.95 -8.57
C ASN A 386 9.85 -22.83 -9.59
N LYS A 387 10.90 -22.17 -10.11
CA LYS A 387 10.76 -21.16 -11.18
C LYS A 387 11.59 -21.54 -12.40
N LEU A 388 11.07 -21.21 -13.59
CA LEU A 388 11.79 -21.39 -14.86
C LEU A 388 13.01 -20.44 -14.92
N TYR A 389 12.83 -19.22 -14.42
CA TYR A 389 13.89 -18.24 -14.20
C TYR A 389 13.86 -17.78 -12.74
N THR A 390 14.79 -18.26 -11.93
CA THR A 390 14.81 -18.06 -10.47
C THR A 390 15.27 -16.65 -10.07
N GLY A 391 16.29 -16.10 -10.73
CA GLY A 391 16.79 -14.75 -10.50
C GLY A 391 17.38 -14.12 -11.76
N GLN A 392 17.17 -12.82 -11.94
CA GLN A 392 17.75 -12.03 -13.03
C GLN A 392 18.30 -10.70 -12.55
N ASP A 393 19.51 -10.36 -12.97
CA ASP A 393 20.21 -9.11 -12.65
C ASP A 393 20.70 -8.44 -13.94
N GLU A 394 19.92 -7.48 -14.41
CA GLU A 394 20.23 -6.60 -15.54
C GLU A 394 20.86 -5.28 -15.08
N GLY A 395 20.93 -5.07 -13.76
CA GLY A 395 21.56 -3.92 -13.15
C GLY A 395 23.06 -4.08 -12.96
N SER A 396 23.61 -3.18 -12.17
CA SER A 396 25.02 -3.14 -11.78
C SER A 396 25.14 -2.89 -10.28
N ASN A 397 26.20 -3.45 -9.69
CA ASN A 397 26.48 -3.33 -8.26
C ASN A 397 25.33 -3.79 -7.35
N ASN A 398 24.46 -4.69 -7.82
CA ASN A 398 23.50 -5.35 -6.96
C ASN A 398 24.21 -6.45 -6.15
N HIS A 399 23.69 -6.69 -4.94
CA HIS A 399 24.25 -7.64 -3.99
C HIS A 399 23.23 -8.75 -3.73
N TRP A 400 23.51 -9.96 -4.22
CA TRP A 400 22.67 -11.15 -4.01
C TRP A 400 23.06 -11.95 -2.76
N ASP A 401 23.93 -11.37 -1.93
CA ASP A 401 24.30 -11.86 -0.62
C ASP A 401 24.67 -10.69 0.29
N PHE A 402 24.58 -10.90 1.60
CA PHE A 402 25.02 -9.94 2.59
C PHE A 402 25.56 -10.63 3.84
N ASN A 403 26.76 -10.23 4.27
CA ASN A 403 27.40 -10.69 5.51
C ASN A 403 27.45 -12.24 5.63
N GLY A 404 27.86 -12.90 4.55
CA GLY A 404 28.00 -14.35 4.50
C GLY A 404 26.68 -15.12 4.38
N GLN A 405 25.58 -14.47 4.00
CA GLN A 405 24.28 -15.10 3.81
C GLN A 405 23.67 -14.66 2.48
N GLY A 406 23.31 -15.64 1.65
CA GLY A 406 22.65 -15.47 0.37
C GLY A 406 21.19 -15.89 0.40
N ASN A 407 20.71 -16.40 -0.72
CA ASN A 407 19.34 -16.85 -0.94
C ASN A 407 19.28 -18.37 -1.07
N TYR A 408 18.09 -18.94 -0.86
CA TYR A 408 17.80 -20.33 -1.19
C TYR A 408 17.26 -20.42 -2.61
N TRP A 409 17.85 -21.30 -3.41
CA TRP A 409 17.48 -21.57 -4.80
C TRP A 409 17.13 -23.05 -4.94
N SER A 410 15.91 -23.37 -5.37
CA SER A 410 15.47 -24.79 -5.46
C SER A 410 16.26 -25.63 -6.47
N ASP A 411 16.96 -25.00 -7.40
CA ASP A 411 17.81 -25.62 -8.42
C ASP A 411 19.30 -25.63 -8.05
N TYR A 412 19.67 -25.13 -6.86
CA TYR A 412 21.04 -25.20 -6.36
C TYR A 412 21.45 -26.66 -6.10
N THR A 413 22.56 -27.08 -6.69
CA THR A 413 23.10 -28.46 -6.60
C THR A 413 24.52 -28.53 -6.05
N GLY A 414 25.05 -27.40 -5.54
CA GLY A 414 26.37 -27.36 -4.94
C GLY A 414 26.46 -28.14 -3.63
N LEU A 415 27.70 -28.40 -3.20
CA LEU A 415 27.99 -29.11 -1.96
C LEU A 415 28.12 -28.13 -0.79
N ASP A 416 27.87 -28.63 0.41
CA ASP A 416 28.23 -28.02 1.69
C ASP A 416 29.09 -29.05 2.43
N GLU A 417 30.40 -29.03 2.16
CA GLU A 417 31.37 -29.97 2.73
C GLU A 417 31.63 -29.69 4.21
N ASN A 418 31.44 -28.43 4.63
CA ASN A 418 31.77 -27.97 5.96
C ASN A 418 30.56 -28.08 6.95
N GLY A 419 29.35 -28.22 6.42
CA GLY A 419 28.10 -28.46 7.15
C GLY A 419 27.53 -27.22 7.84
N ASP A 420 27.86 -26.01 7.40
CA ASP A 420 27.38 -24.75 7.99
C ASP A 420 26.01 -24.31 7.45
N GLY A 421 25.46 -25.02 6.46
CA GLY A 421 24.17 -24.72 5.83
C GLY A 421 24.27 -23.71 4.68
N ILE A 422 25.48 -23.35 4.26
CA ILE A 422 25.78 -22.50 3.11
C ILE A 422 26.52 -23.36 2.06
N GLY A 423 26.14 -23.23 0.80
CA GLY A 423 26.81 -23.93 -0.29
C GLY A 423 28.20 -23.36 -0.57
N ASP A 424 29.19 -24.25 -0.73
CA ASP A 424 30.60 -23.89 -0.96
C ASP A 424 30.86 -23.32 -2.37
N THR A 425 29.91 -23.48 -3.31
CA THR A 425 30.00 -22.96 -4.68
C THR A 425 29.03 -21.79 -4.87
N PRO A 426 29.47 -20.61 -5.33
CA PRO A 426 28.59 -19.49 -5.65
C PRO A 426 27.49 -19.86 -6.67
N TYR A 427 26.30 -19.30 -6.51
CA TYR A 427 25.20 -19.43 -7.46
C TYR A 427 25.20 -18.22 -8.42
N PRO A 428 25.33 -18.43 -9.75
CA PRO A 428 25.29 -17.33 -10.71
C PRO A 428 23.86 -16.79 -10.85
N VAL A 429 23.71 -15.46 -10.90
CA VAL A 429 22.44 -14.78 -11.17
C VAL A 429 22.59 -13.94 -12.44
N PRO A 430 22.32 -14.52 -13.63
CA PRO A 430 22.50 -13.81 -14.90
C PRO A 430 21.66 -12.53 -14.96
N THR A 431 22.13 -11.46 -15.59
CA THR A 431 23.34 -11.38 -16.41
C THR A 431 24.58 -11.01 -15.58
N ASN A 432 24.43 -10.18 -14.53
CA ASN A 432 25.55 -9.53 -13.85
C ASN A 432 25.72 -9.90 -12.37
N GLY A 433 24.80 -10.65 -11.79
CA GLY A 433 24.75 -10.97 -10.36
C GLY A 433 25.40 -12.31 -10.02
N VAL A 434 25.83 -12.43 -8.76
CA VAL A 434 26.29 -13.69 -8.16
C VAL A 434 25.87 -13.69 -6.70
N ASP A 435 25.26 -14.77 -6.26
CA ASP A 435 25.06 -15.09 -4.85
C ASP A 435 26.24 -15.94 -4.36
N ASN A 436 27.10 -15.36 -3.52
CA ASN A 436 28.30 -16.05 -3.04
C ASN A 436 28.04 -17.03 -1.89
N TYR A 437 26.86 -16.98 -1.27
CA TYR A 437 26.54 -17.75 -0.07
C TYR A 437 25.15 -18.38 -0.18
N PRO A 438 24.89 -19.19 -1.22
CA PRO A 438 23.58 -19.80 -1.43
C PRO A 438 23.22 -20.70 -0.23
N LEU A 439 21.98 -20.60 0.24
CA LEU A 439 21.51 -21.38 1.38
C LEU A 439 21.19 -22.82 0.96
N MET A 440 21.55 -23.80 1.80
CA MET A 440 21.28 -25.22 1.54
C MET A 440 19.84 -25.65 1.84
N ALA A 441 19.07 -24.80 2.54
CA ALA A 441 17.68 -25.04 2.88
C ALA A 441 16.88 -23.73 2.78
N PRO A 442 15.55 -23.82 2.56
CA PRO A 442 14.68 -22.64 2.57
C PRO A 442 14.89 -21.81 3.83
N TYR A 443 14.96 -20.49 3.66
CA TYR A 443 15.08 -19.58 4.77
C TYR A 443 13.86 -19.70 5.68
N THR A 444 14.12 -20.00 6.95
CA THR A 444 13.13 -19.95 8.02
C THR A 444 13.53 -18.81 8.94
N TYR A 445 12.57 -17.96 9.29
CA TYR A 445 12.80 -16.71 10.01
C TYR A 445 13.79 -16.86 11.16
N LYS A 446 14.93 -16.19 11.01
CA LYS A 446 15.90 -15.93 12.07
C LYS A 446 16.14 -14.42 12.14
N MET A 447 16.91 -13.98 13.13
CA MET A 447 17.35 -12.58 13.23
C MET A 447 17.94 -12.11 11.89
N ILE A 448 17.46 -10.98 11.36
CA ILE A 448 17.93 -10.37 10.11
C ILE A 448 18.92 -9.25 10.45
N TYR A 449 20.09 -9.23 9.79
CA TYR A 449 21.05 -8.13 9.86
C TYR A 449 20.90 -7.26 8.61
N LEU A 450 20.58 -5.98 8.77
CA LEU A 450 20.35 -5.07 7.66
C LEU A 450 21.65 -4.38 7.21
N PRO A 451 21.87 -4.18 5.90
CA PRO A 451 22.89 -3.27 5.42
C PRO A 451 22.55 -1.84 5.87
N VAL A 452 23.55 -1.12 6.35
CA VAL A 452 23.43 0.32 6.63
C VAL A 452 23.99 1.05 5.43
N VAL A 453 23.13 1.63 4.60
CA VAL A 453 23.54 2.55 3.54
C VAL A 453 23.63 3.94 4.17
N LEU A 454 24.85 4.46 4.34
CA LEU A 454 25.07 5.83 4.76
C LEU A 454 25.08 6.70 3.52
N HIS A 455 24.01 7.45 3.27
CA HIS A 455 24.04 8.53 2.30
C HIS A 455 24.89 9.67 2.87
N SER A 456 25.91 10.09 2.13
CA SER A 456 26.60 11.35 2.43
C SER A 456 25.70 12.48 1.95
N ASP A 457 25.00 13.15 2.86
CA ASP A 457 24.31 14.40 2.55
C ASP A 457 25.33 15.42 1.99
N PRO A 458 24.99 16.19 0.93
CA PRO A 458 25.78 17.33 0.49
C PRO A 458 25.76 18.51 1.48
#